data_AF-A0A0N4WC32-F1
#
_entry.id   AF-A0A0N4WC32-F1
#
_cell.length_a   1.000
_cell.length_b   1.000
_cell.length_c   1.000
_cell.angle_alpha   90.00
_cell.angle_beta   90.00
_cell.angle_gamma   90.00
#
_symmetry.space_group_name_H-M   'P 1'
#
loop_
_entity.id
_entity.type
_entity.pdbx_description
1 polymer ?
#
loop_
_entity_poly.entity_id
_entity_poly.type
_entity_poly.pdbx_seq_one_letter_code
_entity_poly.pdbx_strand_id
1 'polypeptide(L)'
;MTLPWNEIKTRPIIASCGGPADGLSWLLVRLLSPLLRYVGAHIVNVEEFILALHQCPVPTGAFYASFDVVSLYTNVNNEGAVQAVLSLIEDNKDHITMMGFSLSELKDLIEAALECNIFCFDNKFYKQKRGLAMGNRIAPVLAVIFLDHIEKSSLTSGILFYKRYIDDVFIIGTTEEDLVETLERLNSHDANITFTREDPGRDGFLPFLNAKTRISEGHKEHLWYRKSASSNILLHSRSAHPAYMKANVVRNLLKTKEKLGTRKDSVVDAKIESILESNGYFEGNTRTWVPHRTADGVSLIVPFVNDKLAHYASQSLDWPDEQIVDNTSQRDHFGTSEIFPINTIDNINNSSYAFEFY
;
A
#
# COMPACT_ATOMS: atom_id res chain seq x y z
N MET A 1 32.61 -5.02 0.75
CA MET A 1 31.88 -5.98 1.61
C MET A 1 30.66 -6.43 0.82
N THR A 2 30.71 -7.61 0.21
CA THR A 2 29.59 -8.19 -0.55
C THR A 2 28.65 -8.86 0.44
N LEU A 3 27.42 -8.35 0.57
CA LEU A 3 26.37 -9.03 1.31
C LEU A 3 26.15 -10.41 0.69
N PRO A 4 26.15 -11.50 1.48
CA PRO A 4 25.88 -12.82 0.96
C PRO A 4 24.42 -12.88 0.46
N TRP A 5 24.19 -13.59 -0.66
CA TRP A 5 22.91 -13.55 -1.38
C TRP A 5 21.69 -13.97 -0.54
N ASN A 6 21.90 -14.78 0.50
CA ASN A 6 20.88 -15.23 1.46
C ASN A 6 20.42 -14.14 2.45
N GLU A 7 21.13 -13.02 2.55
CA GLU A 7 20.75 -11.87 3.39
C GLU A 7 19.96 -10.81 2.61
N ILE A 8 19.89 -10.92 1.28
CA ILE A 8 19.17 -9.98 0.44
C ILE A 8 17.68 -10.35 0.45
N LYS A 9 16.89 -9.61 1.24
CA LYS A 9 15.42 -9.67 1.17
C LYS A 9 14.95 -9.04 -0.14
N THR A 10 14.26 -9.81 -0.98
CA THR A 10 13.70 -9.34 -2.24
C THR A 10 12.19 -9.56 -2.29
N ARG A 11 11.48 -8.69 -3.00
CA ARG A 11 10.05 -8.86 -3.29
C ARG A 11 9.85 -9.25 -4.75
N PRO A 12 9.33 -10.45 -5.04
CA PRO A 12 8.99 -10.82 -6.41
C PRO A 12 7.75 -10.04 -6.83
N ILE A 13 7.92 -9.04 -7.69
CA ILE A 13 6.83 -8.25 -8.25
C ILE A 13 6.61 -8.72 -9.70
N ILE A 14 5.39 -9.17 -9.99
CA ILE A 14 4.95 -9.48 -11.35
C ILE A 14 4.19 -8.26 -11.88
N ALA A 15 4.68 -7.64 -12.94
CA ALA A 15 3.99 -6.53 -13.58
C ALA A 15 2.79 -7.04 -14.39
N SER A 16 1.58 -6.81 -13.89
CA SER A 16 0.33 -7.22 -14.57
C SER A 16 -0.31 -6.10 -15.39
N CYS A 17 0.30 -4.91 -15.47
CA CYS A 17 -0.23 -3.76 -16.19
C CYS A 17 -0.39 -4.07 -17.70
N GLY A 18 -1.59 -3.87 -18.24
CA GLY A 18 -1.89 -4.20 -19.64
C GLY A 18 -1.87 -5.70 -19.96
N GLY A 19 -1.70 -6.56 -18.95
CA GLY A 19 -1.73 -8.01 -19.10
C GLY A 19 -3.16 -8.56 -19.20
N PRO A 20 -3.32 -9.86 -19.51
CA PRO A 20 -4.63 -10.50 -19.72
C PRO A 20 -5.59 -10.36 -18.53
N ALA A 21 -5.06 -10.33 -17.30
CA ALA A 21 -5.86 -10.20 -16.09
C ALA A 21 -6.13 -8.75 -15.66
N ASP A 22 -5.55 -7.73 -16.28
CA ASP A 22 -5.60 -6.35 -15.75
C ASP A 22 -7.04 -5.81 -15.67
N GLY A 23 -7.79 -5.91 -16.78
CA GLY A 23 -9.19 -5.47 -16.85
C GLY A 23 -10.11 -6.28 -15.94
N LEU A 24 -9.92 -7.60 -15.89
CA LEU A 24 -10.67 -8.49 -15.01
C LEU A 24 -10.41 -8.17 -13.54
N SER A 25 -9.15 -7.99 -13.16
CA SER A 25 -8.75 -7.67 -11.78
C SER A 25 -9.28 -6.30 -11.36
N TRP A 26 -9.33 -5.33 -12.28
CA TRP A 26 -9.98 -4.04 -12.02
C TRP A 26 -11.48 -4.19 -11.72
N LEU A 27 -12.20 -4.99 -12.51
CA LEU A 27 -13.63 -5.26 -12.27
C LEU A 27 -13.84 -5.93 -10.91
N LEU A 28 -13.03 -6.94 -10.60
CA LEU A 28 -13.10 -7.66 -9.33
C LEU A 28 -12.79 -6.76 -8.13
N VAL A 29 -11.81 -5.85 -8.23
CA VAL A 29 -11.56 -4.85 -7.17
C VAL A 29 -12.80 -4.00 -6.92
N ARG A 30 -13.51 -3.57 -7.97
CA ARG A 30 -14.72 -2.75 -7.84
C ARG A 30 -15.86 -3.52 -7.16
N LEU A 31 -15.99 -4.81 -7.44
CA LEU A 31 -16.99 -5.70 -6.84
C LEU A 31 -16.68 -6.06 -5.39
N LEU A 32 -15.41 -6.36 -5.08
CA LEU A 32 -15.02 -6.97 -3.81
C LEU A 32 -14.52 -5.98 -2.76
N SER A 33 -14.01 -4.80 -3.14
CA SER A 33 -13.58 -3.79 -2.16
C SER A 33 -14.66 -3.37 -1.16
N PRO A 34 -15.96 -3.27 -1.53
CA PRO A 34 -17.03 -3.03 -0.57
C PRO A 34 -17.08 -4.04 0.58
N LEU A 35 -16.63 -5.28 0.38
CA LEU A 35 -16.60 -6.33 1.41
C LEU A 35 -15.64 -5.99 2.55
N LEU A 36 -14.60 -5.18 2.30
CA LEU A 36 -13.59 -4.85 3.30
C LEU A 36 -14.17 -4.13 4.52
N ARG A 37 -15.37 -3.51 4.40
CA ARG A 37 -16.07 -2.92 5.54
C ARG A 37 -16.53 -3.95 6.59
N TYR A 38 -16.64 -5.21 6.19
CA TYR A 38 -17.03 -6.33 7.07
C TYR A 38 -15.82 -7.04 7.68
N VAL A 39 -14.60 -6.63 7.30
CA VAL A 39 -13.35 -7.12 7.91
C VAL A 39 -13.05 -6.25 9.12
N GLY A 40 -13.50 -6.69 10.30
CA GLY A 40 -13.44 -5.89 11.53
C GLY A 40 -12.02 -5.50 11.96
N ALA A 41 -11.02 -6.32 11.66
CA ALA A 41 -9.62 -6.04 11.96
C ALA A 41 -9.00 -5.00 11.01
N HIS A 42 -9.53 -4.82 9.80
CA HIS A 42 -8.89 -4.03 8.76
C HIS A 42 -8.90 -2.53 9.06
N ILE A 43 -7.78 -1.88 8.78
CA ILE A 43 -7.58 -0.42 8.76
C ILE A 43 -6.87 -0.03 7.48
N VAL A 44 -7.14 1.19 6.98
CA VAL A 44 -6.57 1.65 5.70
C VAL A 44 -5.45 2.69 5.87
N ASN A 45 -5.22 3.17 7.08
CA ASN A 45 -4.14 4.11 7.40
C ASN A 45 -3.87 4.19 8.91
N VAL A 46 -2.82 4.94 9.25
CA VAL A 46 -2.39 5.15 10.64
C VAL A 46 -3.37 6.03 11.42
N GLU A 47 -4.11 6.92 10.75
CA GLU A 47 -5.12 7.76 11.41
C GLU A 47 -6.29 6.92 11.94
N GLU A 48 -6.81 5.98 11.16
CA GLU A 48 -7.83 5.02 11.58
C GLU A 48 -7.33 4.15 12.73
N PHE A 49 -6.06 3.73 12.69
CA PHE A 49 -5.43 3.02 13.80
C PHE A 49 -5.46 3.84 15.10
N ILE A 50 -4.97 5.09 15.06
CA ILE A 50 -4.93 5.97 16.23
C ILE A 50 -6.34 6.23 16.76
N LEU A 51 -7.31 6.50 15.88
CA LEU A 51 -8.71 6.69 16.25
C LEU A 51 -9.30 5.45 16.94
N ALA A 52 -9.12 4.26 16.35
CA ALA A 52 -9.58 3.01 16.92
C ALA A 52 -8.92 2.74 18.28
N LEU A 53 -7.62 2.98 18.40
CA LEU A 53 -6.90 2.77 19.64
C LEU A 53 -7.39 3.73 20.74
N HIS A 54 -7.63 5.01 20.43
CA HIS A 54 -8.18 5.96 21.40
C HIS A 54 -9.55 5.53 21.94
N GLN A 55 -10.39 4.94 21.09
CA GLN A 55 -11.72 4.45 21.48
C GLN A 55 -11.69 3.17 22.32
N CYS A 56 -10.59 2.41 22.30
CA CYS A 56 -10.44 1.18 23.07
C CYS A 56 -10.03 1.47 24.52
N PRO A 57 -10.83 1.17 25.55
CA PRO A 57 -10.39 1.30 26.95
C PRO A 57 -9.28 0.27 27.23
N VAL A 58 -8.10 0.74 27.66
CA VAL A 58 -6.97 -0.15 27.95
C VAL A 58 -6.75 -0.18 29.47
N PRO A 59 -6.88 -1.36 30.12
CA PRO A 59 -6.68 -1.47 31.56
C PRO A 59 -5.20 -1.32 31.94
N THR A 60 -4.95 -0.96 33.19
CA THR A 60 -3.60 -0.96 33.75
C THR A 60 -3.03 -2.37 33.74
N GLY A 61 -1.80 -2.53 33.24
CA GLY A 61 -1.14 -3.83 33.15
C GLY A 61 -1.44 -4.63 31.87
N ALA A 62 -2.17 -4.05 30.90
CA ALA A 62 -2.35 -4.67 29.59
C ALA A 62 -1.02 -4.84 28.84
N PHE A 63 -0.93 -5.90 28.05
CA PHE A 63 0.22 -6.21 27.20
C PHE A 63 -0.11 -5.90 25.75
N TYR A 64 0.89 -5.48 24.97
CA TYR A 64 0.71 -5.17 23.56
C TYR A 64 1.95 -5.55 22.77
N ALA A 65 1.72 -5.95 21.52
CA ALA A 65 2.74 -6.39 20.60
C ALA A 65 2.34 -6.04 19.17
N SER A 66 3.29 -6.12 18.24
CA SER A 66 3.02 -6.08 16.81
C SER A 66 3.24 -7.46 16.24
N PHE A 67 2.35 -7.93 15.38
CA PHE A 67 2.60 -9.11 14.55
C PHE A 67 2.85 -8.70 13.10
N ASP A 68 3.69 -9.45 12.40
CA ASP A 68 3.98 -9.27 10.97
C ASP A 68 3.89 -10.61 10.26
N VAL A 69 3.22 -10.64 9.10
CA VAL A 69 3.06 -11.87 8.30
C VAL A 69 4.21 -12.03 7.32
N VAL A 70 4.99 -13.09 7.51
CA VAL A 70 6.16 -13.39 6.68
C VAL A 70 5.75 -13.71 5.25
N SER A 71 6.16 -12.84 4.33
CA SER A 71 6.01 -13.04 2.88
C SER A 71 4.56 -13.36 2.47
N LEU A 72 3.59 -12.65 3.07
CA LEU A 72 2.15 -12.87 2.89
C LEU A 72 1.76 -13.22 1.45
N TYR A 73 2.03 -12.31 0.51
CA TYR A 73 1.62 -12.45 -0.88
C TYR A 73 2.13 -13.74 -1.54
N THR A 74 3.34 -14.21 -1.26
CA THR A 74 3.84 -15.45 -1.88
C THR A 74 3.32 -16.71 -1.20
N ASN A 75 2.77 -16.59 0.01
CA ASN A 75 2.41 -17.71 0.87
C ASN A 75 0.89 -17.97 0.96
N VAL A 76 0.05 -17.00 0.59
CA VAL A 76 -1.42 -17.15 0.59
C VAL A 76 -1.85 -18.39 -0.19
N ASN A 77 -2.78 -19.15 0.39
CA ASN A 77 -3.47 -20.23 -0.30
C ASN A 77 -4.52 -19.66 -1.25
N ASN A 78 -4.34 -19.81 -2.56
CA ASN A 78 -5.25 -19.27 -3.57
C ASN A 78 -6.69 -19.80 -3.40
N GLU A 79 -6.86 -21.11 -3.21
CA GLU A 79 -8.17 -21.72 -3.01
C GLU A 79 -8.81 -21.23 -1.71
N GLY A 80 -8.04 -21.20 -0.61
CA GLY A 80 -8.49 -20.67 0.68
C GLY A 80 -8.93 -19.20 0.58
N ALA A 81 -8.20 -18.36 -0.17
CA ALA A 81 -8.56 -16.96 -0.38
C ALA A 81 -9.85 -16.82 -1.19
N VAL A 82 -10.04 -17.64 -2.22
CA VAL A 82 -11.31 -17.68 -2.99
C VAL A 82 -12.46 -18.07 -2.07
N GLN A 83 -12.33 -19.15 -1.29
CA GLN A 83 -13.38 -19.59 -0.38
C GLN A 83 -13.70 -18.56 0.70
N ALA A 84 -12.69 -17.89 1.26
CA ALA A 84 -12.90 -16.81 2.24
C ALA A 84 -13.73 -15.65 1.66
N VAL A 85 -13.49 -15.27 0.40
CA VAL A 85 -14.28 -14.25 -0.31
C VAL A 85 -15.72 -14.72 -0.50
N LEU A 86 -15.93 -15.95 -0.99
CA LEU A 86 -17.28 -16.46 -1.23
C LEU A 86 -18.09 -16.57 0.07
N SER A 87 -17.47 -17.02 1.17
CA SER A 87 -18.10 -17.04 2.49
C SER A 87 -18.49 -15.65 2.94
N LEU A 88 -17.59 -14.66 2.82
CA LEU A 88 -17.86 -13.29 3.24
C LEU A 88 -18.98 -12.63 2.40
N ILE A 89 -19.07 -12.97 1.13
CA ILE A 89 -20.16 -12.56 0.23
C ILE A 89 -21.48 -13.16 0.71
N GLU A 90 -21.54 -14.46 0.98
CA GLU A 90 -22.77 -15.15 1.39
C GLU A 90 -23.30 -14.58 2.72
N ASP A 91 -22.41 -14.31 3.66
CA ASP A 91 -22.73 -13.71 4.97
C ASP A 91 -23.31 -12.29 4.84
N ASN A 92 -23.05 -11.59 3.73
CA ASN A 92 -23.39 -10.18 3.55
C ASN A 92 -24.17 -9.88 2.26
N LYS A 93 -24.77 -10.91 1.63
CA LYS A 93 -25.39 -10.82 0.30
C LYS A 93 -26.46 -9.74 0.15
N ASP A 94 -27.18 -9.45 1.23
CA ASP A 94 -28.26 -8.44 1.24
C ASP A 94 -27.74 -7.00 1.29
N HIS A 95 -26.44 -6.81 1.55
CA HIS A 95 -25.82 -5.51 1.75
C HIS A 95 -24.76 -5.16 0.70
N ILE A 96 -24.51 -6.06 -0.25
CA ILE A 96 -23.51 -5.90 -1.31
C ILE A 96 -24.17 -5.99 -2.68
N THR A 97 -23.63 -5.25 -3.65
CA THR A 97 -24.06 -5.34 -5.05
C THR A 97 -23.13 -6.25 -5.82
N MET A 98 -23.70 -7.30 -6.41
CA MET A 98 -22.97 -8.28 -7.22
C MET A 98 -22.95 -7.90 -8.71
N MET A 99 -23.47 -6.72 -9.08
CA MET A 99 -23.61 -6.25 -10.46
C MET A 99 -24.21 -7.28 -11.44
N GLY A 100 -25.08 -8.16 -10.94
CA GLY A 100 -25.72 -9.21 -11.75
C GLY A 100 -24.96 -10.54 -11.84
N PHE A 101 -23.77 -10.65 -11.27
CA PHE A 101 -23.02 -11.90 -11.20
C PHE A 101 -23.57 -12.82 -10.10
N SER A 102 -23.63 -14.11 -10.40
CA SER A 102 -23.82 -15.17 -9.42
C SER A 102 -22.53 -15.47 -8.64
N LEU A 103 -22.66 -16.16 -7.51
CA LEU A 103 -21.51 -16.58 -6.70
C LEU A 103 -20.54 -17.50 -7.47
N SER A 104 -21.09 -18.38 -8.33
CA SER A 104 -20.29 -19.26 -9.18
C SER A 104 -19.50 -18.47 -10.23
N GLU A 105 -20.14 -17.52 -10.91
CA GLU A 105 -19.45 -16.70 -11.91
C GLU A 105 -18.34 -15.85 -11.27
N LEU A 106 -18.57 -15.30 -10.08
CA LEU A 106 -17.50 -14.59 -9.37
C LEU A 106 -16.34 -15.51 -8.98
N LYS A 107 -16.63 -16.73 -8.54
CA LYS A 107 -15.59 -17.73 -8.27
C LYS A 107 -14.73 -17.92 -9.52
N ASP A 108 -15.36 -18.21 -10.66
CA ASP A 108 -14.67 -18.45 -11.94
C ASP A 108 -13.82 -17.24 -12.35
N LEU A 109 -14.35 -16.02 -12.17
CA LEU A 109 -13.64 -14.77 -12.46
C LEU A 109 -12.41 -14.57 -11.55
N ILE A 110 -12.53 -14.84 -10.25
CA ILE A 110 -11.40 -14.73 -9.31
C ILE A 110 -10.35 -15.79 -9.65
N GLU A 111 -10.74 -17.03 -9.88
CA GLU A 111 -9.83 -18.11 -10.25
C GLU A 111 -9.10 -17.80 -11.56
N ALA A 112 -9.80 -17.33 -12.59
CA ALA A 112 -9.20 -16.90 -13.85
C ALA A 112 -8.16 -15.76 -13.65
N ALA A 113 -8.46 -14.79 -12.80
CA ALA A 113 -7.52 -13.71 -12.48
C ALA A 113 -6.27 -14.23 -11.76
N LEU A 114 -6.40 -15.22 -10.87
CA LEU A 114 -5.30 -15.85 -10.15
C LEU A 114 -4.48 -16.82 -11.01
N GLU A 115 -5.10 -17.44 -12.01
CA GLU A 115 -4.40 -18.32 -12.95
C GLU A 115 -3.50 -17.57 -13.93
N CYS A 116 -3.81 -16.30 -14.19
CA CYS A 116 -3.09 -15.43 -15.11
C CYS A 116 -1.85 -14.75 -14.48
N ASN A 117 -1.21 -15.39 -13.50
CA ASN A 117 0.03 -14.92 -12.86
C ASN A 117 1.26 -15.46 -13.60
N ILE A 118 1.46 -15.01 -14.84
CA ILE A 118 2.56 -15.42 -15.73
C ILE A 118 3.55 -14.27 -15.86
N PHE A 119 4.85 -14.55 -15.77
CA PHE A 119 5.91 -13.57 -15.97
C PHE A 119 7.07 -14.14 -16.78
N CYS A 120 7.82 -13.26 -17.44
CA CYS A 120 9.02 -13.63 -18.19
C CYS A 120 10.27 -13.24 -17.39
N PHE A 121 11.20 -14.19 -17.24
CA PHE A 121 12.52 -13.96 -16.66
C PHE A 121 13.55 -14.74 -17.48
N ASP A 122 14.64 -14.06 -17.89
CA ASP A 122 15.67 -14.67 -18.73
C ASP A 122 15.09 -15.37 -19.99
N ASN A 123 14.19 -14.68 -20.69
CA ASN A 123 13.47 -15.18 -21.87
C ASN A 123 12.68 -16.48 -21.66
N LYS A 124 12.38 -16.85 -20.41
CA LYS A 124 11.57 -18.01 -20.05
C LYS A 124 10.31 -17.55 -19.32
N PHE A 125 9.18 -18.16 -19.68
CA PHE A 125 7.92 -17.91 -19.01
C PHE A 125 7.76 -18.80 -17.78
N TYR A 126 7.35 -18.18 -16.69
CA TYR A 126 7.06 -18.83 -15.42
C TYR A 126 5.64 -18.49 -14.98
N LYS A 127 4.99 -19.44 -14.30
CA LYS A 127 3.68 -19.24 -13.65
C LYS A 127 3.86 -19.34 -12.14
N GLN A 128 3.39 -18.34 -11.42
CA GLN A 128 3.30 -18.42 -9.96
C GLN A 128 2.19 -19.42 -9.59
N LYS A 129 2.57 -20.52 -8.91
CA LYS A 129 1.65 -21.61 -8.56
C LYS A 129 0.88 -21.39 -7.26
N ARG A 130 1.47 -20.63 -6.33
CA ARG A 130 0.90 -20.31 -5.01
C ARG A 130 1.10 -18.84 -4.71
N GLY A 131 0.16 -18.26 -3.99
CA GLY A 131 0.19 -16.88 -3.57
C GLY A 131 -0.51 -15.97 -4.55
N LEU A 132 -0.52 -14.70 -4.18
CA LEU A 132 -1.11 -13.59 -4.90
C LEU A 132 0.02 -12.78 -5.54
N ALA A 133 -0.03 -12.59 -6.85
CA ALA A 133 0.94 -11.77 -7.55
C ALA A 133 0.83 -10.30 -7.09
N MET A 134 1.91 -9.71 -6.57
CA MET A 134 1.88 -8.36 -5.97
C MET A 134 1.47 -7.25 -6.96
N GLY A 135 1.65 -7.44 -8.28
CA GLY A 135 1.18 -6.48 -9.28
C GLY A 135 -0.23 -6.74 -9.82
N ASN A 136 -0.91 -7.77 -9.34
CA ASN A 136 -2.31 -8.01 -9.65
C ASN A 136 -3.20 -7.13 -8.75
N ARG A 137 -4.11 -6.35 -9.35
CA ARG A 137 -4.95 -5.37 -8.63
C ARG A 137 -5.82 -5.99 -7.54
N ILE A 138 -6.26 -7.24 -7.72
CA ILE A 138 -7.14 -7.92 -6.75
C ILE A 138 -6.36 -8.46 -5.53
N ALA A 139 -5.04 -8.59 -5.63
CA ALA A 139 -4.23 -9.26 -4.61
C ALA A 139 -4.37 -8.65 -3.21
N PRO A 140 -4.35 -7.31 -3.00
CA PRO A 140 -4.51 -6.74 -1.66
C PRO A 140 -5.88 -7.05 -1.04
N VAL A 141 -6.96 -7.02 -1.84
CA VAL A 141 -8.33 -7.32 -1.37
C VAL A 141 -8.41 -8.78 -0.91
N LEU A 142 -7.88 -9.70 -1.72
CA LEU A 142 -7.85 -11.12 -1.37
C LEU A 142 -6.99 -11.39 -0.12
N ALA A 143 -5.84 -10.73 0.00
CA ALA A 143 -4.96 -10.87 1.15
C ALA A 143 -5.66 -10.44 2.45
N VAL A 144 -6.37 -9.31 2.43
CA VAL A 144 -7.09 -8.80 3.60
C VAL A 144 -8.20 -9.75 4.03
N ILE A 145 -9.00 -10.26 3.09
CA ILE A 145 -10.12 -11.17 3.38
C ILE A 145 -9.62 -12.56 3.81
N PHE A 146 -8.55 -13.06 3.18
CA PHE A 146 -7.95 -14.33 3.56
C PHE A 146 -7.41 -14.32 4.99
N LEU A 147 -6.71 -13.25 5.39
CA LEU A 147 -6.25 -13.10 6.76
C LEU A 147 -7.41 -12.94 7.75
N ASP A 148 -8.49 -12.24 7.40
CA ASP A 148 -9.70 -12.15 8.25
C ASP A 148 -10.30 -13.53 8.57
N HIS A 149 -10.32 -14.44 7.59
CA HIS A 149 -10.76 -15.82 7.78
C HIS A 149 -9.89 -16.56 8.81
N ILE A 150 -8.56 -16.38 8.76
CA ILE A 150 -7.62 -16.97 9.73
C ILE A 150 -7.78 -16.33 11.12
N GLU A 151 -7.96 -15.02 11.17
CA GLU A 151 -8.01 -14.22 12.39
C GLU A 151 -9.25 -14.56 13.21
N LYS A 152 -10.42 -14.65 12.58
CA LYS A 152 -11.71 -14.92 13.25
C LYS A 152 -11.70 -16.18 14.11
N SER A 153 -10.97 -17.21 13.72
CA SER A 153 -10.85 -18.48 14.46
C SER A 153 -9.70 -18.49 15.48
N SER A 154 -8.79 -17.51 15.40
CA SER A 154 -7.54 -17.49 16.18
C SER A 154 -7.59 -16.58 17.40
N LEU A 155 -8.46 -15.57 17.42
CA LEU A 155 -8.57 -14.64 18.54
C LEU A 155 -9.05 -15.32 19.83
N THR A 156 -8.40 -15.01 20.95
CA THR A 156 -8.78 -15.45 22.30
C THR A 156 -9.64 -14.40 22.99
N SER A 157 -10.35 -14.79 24.07
CA SER A 157 -11.17 -13.86 24.85
C SER A 157 -10.36 -12.79 25.61
N GLY A 158 -9.05 -12.99 25.76
CA GLY A 158 -8.17 -12.04 26.43
C GLY A 158 -7.68 -10.90 25.54
N ILE A 159 -7.96 -10.95 24.23
CA ILE A 159 -7.60 -9.89 23.28
C ILE A 159 -8.58 -8.72 23.39
N LEU A 160 -8.04 -7.56 23.75
CA LEU A 160 -8.77 -6.31 23.97
C LEU A 160 -8.83 -5.44 22.71
N PHE A 161 -7.80 -5.53 21.87
CA PHE A 161 -7.67 -4.76 20.65
C PHE A 161 -6.91 -5.56 19.61
N TYR A 162 -7.41 -5.58 18.38
CA TYR A 162 -6.75 -6.22 17.25
C TYR A 162 -7.06 -5.43 15.98
N LYS A 163 -6.04 -4.80 15.37
CA LYS A 163 -6.17 -4.08 14.10
C LYS A 163 -5.00 -4.40 13.18
N ARG A 164 -5.28 -4.51 11.89
CA ARG A 164 -4.32 -4.92 10.87
C ARG A 164 -4.36 -4.01 9.64
N TYR A 165 -3.17 -3.56 9.26
CA TYR A 165 -2.91 -2.92 7.97
C TYR A 165 -2.21 -3.93 7.07
N ILE A 166 -2.98 -4.60 6.21
CA ILE A 166 -2.51 -5.67 5.30
C ILE A 166 -1.80 -6.81 6.06
N ASP A 167 -0.49 -6.75 6.26
CA ASP A 167 0.37 -7.72 6.95
C ASP A 167 0.81 -7.27 8.35
N ASP A 168 0.86 -5.97 8.62
CA ASP A 168 1.21 -5.40 9.92
C ASP A 168 -0.02 -5.43 10.87
N VAL A 169 0.08 -6.12 12.00
CA VAL A 169 -0.95 -6.24 13.05
C VAL A 169 -0.52 -5.54 14.33
N PHE A 170 -1.42 -4.76 14.94
CA PHE A 170 -1.27 -4.27 16.31
C PHE A 170 -2.28 -4.98 17.22
N ILE A 171 -1.78 -5.58 18.30
CA ILE A 171 -2.59 -6.37 19.23
C ILE A 171 -2.38 -5.92 20.68
N ILE A 172 -3.46 -5.90 21.46
CA ILE A 172 -3.44 -5.68 22.91
C ILE A 172 -4.18 -6.84 23.58
N GLY A 173 -3.52 -7.47 24.55
CA GLY A 173 -4.04 -8.55 25.37
C GLY A 173 -4.13 -8.14 26.84
N THR A 174 -4.93 -8.88 27.59
CA THR A 174 -5.04 -8.71 29.04
C THR A 174 -3.77 -9.21 29.72
N THR A 175 -3.22 -10.32 29.23
CA THR A 175 -1.99 -10.95 29.70
C THR A 175 -1.00 -11.16 28.56
N GLU A 176 0.26 -11.44 28.89
CA GLU A 176 1.24 -11.85 27.89
C GLU A 176 0.90 -13.21 27.28
N GLU A 177 0.36 -14.12 28.10
CA GLU A 177 -0.08 -15.45 27.69
C GLU A 177 -1.18 -15.38 26.61
N ASP A 178 -2.12 -14.43 26.71
CA ASP A 178 -3.15 -14.24 25.68
C ASP A 178 -2.55 -13.90 24.30
N LEU A 179 -1.48 -13.10 24.28
CA LEU A 179 -0.77 -12.74 23.05
C LEU A 179 -0.01 -13.93 22.47
N VAL A 180 0.64 -14.72 23.33
CA VAL A 180 1.36 -15.94 22.93
C VAL A 180 0.37 -16.97 22.36
N GLU A 181 -0.72 -17.25 23.06
CA GLU A 181 -1.74 -18.21 22.62
C GLU A 181 -2.34 -17.77 21.28
N THR A 182 -2.68 -16.48 21.13
CA THR A 182 -3.20 -15.95 19.86
C THR A 182 -2.20 -16.13 18.72
N LEU A 183 -0.91 -15.86 18.97
CA LEU A 183 0.14 -16.05 17.97
C LEU A 183 0.31 -17.52 17.57
N GLU A 184 0.28 -18.44 18.54
CA GLU A 184 0.34 -19.88 18.30
C GLU A 184 -0.84 -20.37 17.47
N ARG A 185 -2.05 -19.90 17.79
CA ARG A 185 -3.28 -20.22 17.04
C ARG A 185 -3.21 -19.70 15.61
N LEU A 186 -2.80 -18.45 15.41
CA LEU A 186 -2.59 -17.86 14.08
C LEU A 186 -1.61 -18.71 13.24
N ASN A 187 -0.50 -19.12 13.85
CA ASN A 187 0.54 -19.94 13.21
C ASN A 187 0.15 -21.41 13.00
N SER A 188 -0.90 -21.89 13.67
CA SER A 188 -1.41 -23.26 13.50
C SER A 188 -2.38 -23.43 12.31
N HIS A 189 -2.88 -22.32 11.75
CA HIS A 189 -4.00 -22.35 10.83
C HIS A 189 -3.62 -22.74 9.38
N ASP A 190 -2.53 -22.21 8.84
CA ASP A 190 -2.01 -22.58 7.51
C ASP A 190 -0.49 -22.77 7.60
N ALA A 191 0.00 -23.92 7.12
CA ALA A 191 1.41 -24.30 7.21
C ALA A 191 2.39 -23.33 6.51
N ASN A 192 1.92 -22.45 5.63
CA ASN A 192 2.74 -21.49 4.90
C ASN A 192 2.57 -20.06 5.41
N ILE A 193 1.57 -19.80 6.25
CA ILE A 193 1.35 -18.48 6.84
C ILE A 193 2.01 -18.47 8.20
N THR A 194 2.94 -17.54 8.38
CA THR A 194 3.67 -17.39 9.65
C THR A 194 3.64 -15.94 10.08
N PHE A 195 3.17 -15.73 11.29
CA PHE A 195 3.19 -14.48 12.02
C PHE A 195 4.42 -14.46 12.91
N THR A 196 5.15 -13.35 12.86
CA THR A 196 6.23 -13.02 13.78
C THR A 196 5.74 -12.03 14.83
N ARG A 197 6.42 -11.94 15.97
CA ARG A 197 6.10 -11.01 17.06
C ARG A 197 7.23 -10.04 17.29
N GLU A 198 6.89 -8.76 17.37
CA GLU A 198 7.75 -7.68 17.83
C GLU A 198 7.15 -7.09 19.12
N ASP A 199 7.98 -7.06 20.17
CA ASP A 199 7.62 -6.50 21.46
C ASP A 199 8.05 -5.03 21.58
N PRO A 200 7.41 -4.25 22.47
CA PRO A 200 7.80 -2.87 22.71
C PRO A 200 9.28 -2.76 23.10
N GLY A 201 9.94 -1.70 22.61
CA GLY A 201 11.31 -1.39 22.97
C GLY A 201 11.48 -1.06 24.45
N ARG A 202 12.74 -0.88 24.88
CA ARG A 202 13.07 -0.52 26.28
C ARG A 202 12.45 0.81 26.75
N ASP A 203 12.16 1.71 25.82
CA ASP A 203 11.47 2.99 26.06
C ASP A 203 9.95 2.85 26.15
N GLY A 204 9.44 1.63 25.98
CA GLY A 204 8.02 1.26 25.94
C GLY A 204 7.36 1.61 24.61
N PHE A 205 8.11 2.04 23.57
CA PHE A 205 7.51 2.31 22.28
C PHE A 205 7.52 1.09 21.38
N LEU A 206 6.40 0.84 20.73
CA LEU A 206 6.23 -0.17 19.68
C LEU A 206 5.97 0.53 18.34
N PRO A 207 6.85 0.37 17.34
CA PRO A 207 6.59 0.82 15.97
C PRO A 207 5.33 0.18 15.37
N PHE A 208 4.52 0.97 14.70
CA PHE A 208 3.40 0.49 13.89
C PHE A 208 3.09 1.51 12.78
N LEU A 209 3.23 1.08 11.52
CA LEU A 209 3.14 1.98 10.34
C LEU A 209 4.10 3.19 10.47
N ASN A 210 3.56 4.41 10.31
CA ASN A 210 4.29 5.67 10.38
C ASN A 210 4.24 6.31 11.78
N ALA A 211 3.88 5.52 12.80
CA ALA A 211 3.85 5.95 14.19
C ALA A 211 4.58 4.93 15.08
N LYS A 212 4.91 5.36 16.28
CA LYS A 212 5.25 4.47 17.38
C LYS A 212 4.34 4.77 18.55
N THR A 213 3.84 3.71 19.18
CA THR A 213 2.84 3.79 20.23
C THR A 213 3.43 3.29 21.53
N ARG A 214 3.20 4.02 22.61
CA ARG A 214 3.47 3.57 23.97
C ARG A 214 2.19 3.57 24.77
N ILE A 215 1.95 2.47 25.47
CA ILE A 215 0.84 2.33 26.40
C ILE A 215 1.41 2.22 27.80
N SER A 216 0.97 3.09 28.71
CA SER A 216 1.43 3.12 30.10
C SER A 216 0.28 3.54 31.00
N GLU A 217 -0.10 2.67 31.95
CA GLU A 217 -1.19 2.92 32.90
C GLU A 217 -2.49 3.39 32.21
N GLY A 218 -2.87 2.73 31.11
CA GLY A 218 -4.04 3.07 30.28
C GLY A 218 -3.90 4.32 29.40
N HIS A 219 -2.83 5.10 29.55
CA HIS A 219 -2.54 6.25 28.70
C HIS A 219 -1.82 5.79 27.43
N LYS A 220 -2.28 6.32 26.29
CA LYS A 220 -1.70 6.03 24.96
C LYS A 220 -0.95 7.26 24.49
N GLU A 221 0.31 7.07 24.14
CA GLU A 221 1.17 8.09 23.58
C GLU A 221 1.58 7.68 22.16
N HIS A 222 1.54 8.64 21.24
CA HIS A 222 1.91 8.44 19.85
C HIS A 222 2.97 9.43 19.45
N LEU A 223 3.97 8.95 18.72
CA LEU A 223 4.99 9.78 18.10
C LEU A 223 5.12 9.37 16.64
N TRP A 224 5.43 10.34 15.78
CA TRP A 224 5.80 10.05 14.40
C TRP A 224 7.03 9.14 14.37
N TYR A 225 6.98 8.13 13.52
CA TYR A 225 8.05 7.17 13.37
C TYR A 225 8.28 6.85 11.89
N ARG A 226 9.53 6.54 11.56
CA ARG A 226 9.89 6.01 10.25
C ARG A 226 10.87 4.87 10.43
N LYS A 227 10.57 3.72 9.82
CA LYS A 227 11.41 2.52 9.88
C LYS A 227 12.85 2.88 9.46
N SER A 228 13.85 2.33 10.15
CA SER A 228 15.27 2.60 9.90
C SER A 228 15.72 2.25 8.48
N ALA A 229 15.07 1.25 7.86
CA ALA A 229 15.30 0.84 6.48
C ALA A 229 14.79 1.85 5.44
N SER A 230 14.01 2.87 5.83
CA SER A 230 13.55 3.89 4.91
C SER A 230 14.72 4.77 4.46
N SER A 231 14.85 4.94 3.14
CA SER A 231 15.89 5.76 2.52
C SER A 231 15.73 7.27 2.78
N ASN A 232 14.66 7.67 3.49
CA ASN A 232 14.32 9.06 3.79
C ASN A 232 14.27 9.99 2.56
N ILE A 233 14.04 9.42 1.38
CA ILE A 233 14.00 10.16 0.12
C ILE A 233 12.71 10.97 0.07
N LEU A 234 12.85 12.26 -0.22
CA LEU A 234 11.79 13.18 -0.58
C LEU A 234 12.06 13.70 -2.00
N LEU A 235 11.08 14.38 -2.58
CA LEU A 235 11.33 15.18 -3.78
C LEU A 235 12.41 16.21 -3.46
N HIS A 236 13.61 16.08 -4.04
CA HIS A 236 14.73 16.97 -3.71
C HIS A 236 14.41 18.42 -4.11
N SER A 237 14.83 19.39 -3.29
CA SER A 237 14.66 20.83 -3.54
C SER A 237 15.17 21.32 -4.91
N ARG A 238 16.23 20.69 -5.43
CA ARG A 238 16.88 20.96 -6.72
C ARG A 238 16.30 20.15 -7.87
N SER A 239 15.22 19.40 -7.67
CA SER A 239 14.56 18.73 -8.78
C SER A 239 13.87 19.75 -9.70
N ALA A 240 13.76 19.41 -10.99
CA ALA A 240 13.10 20.20 -12.04
C ALA A 240 11.56 20.21 -11.91
N HIS A 241 11.02 19.96 -10.72
CA HIS A 241 9.59 19.98 -10.45
C HIS A 241 9.14 21.39 -10.04
N PRO A 242 7.86 21.74 -10.28
CA PRO A 242 7.28 23.00 -9.83
C PRO A 242 7.48 23.25 -8.32
N ALA A 243 7.68 24.51 -7.95
CA ALA A 243 7.95 24.90 -6.56
C ALA A 243 6.83 24.46 -5.59
N TYR A 244 5.56 24.48 -6.04
CA TYR A 244 4.43 24.07 -5.21
C TYR A 244 4.48 22.57 -4.85
N MET A 245 4.96 21.70 -5.74
CA MET A 245 5.09 20.27 -5.45
C MET A 245 6.13 20.03 -4.35
N LYS A 246 7.29 20.69 -4.47
CA LYS A 246 8.36 20.65 -3.46
C LYS A 246 7.88 21.16 -2.10
N ALA A 247 7.20 22.31 -2.09
CA ALA A 247 6.61 22.86 -0.87
C ALA A 247 5.54 21.93 -0.28
N ASN A 248 4.73 21.26 -1.11
CA ASN A 248 3.70 20.33 -0.65
C ASN A 248 4.29 19.08 0.01
N VAL A 249 5.38 18.52 -0.53
CA VAL A 249 6.06 17.37 0.09
C VAL A 249 6.53 17.71 1.50
N VAL A 250 7.20 18.86 1.68
CA VAL A 250 7.64 19.33 3.00
C VAL A 250 6.46 19.61 3.92
N ARG A 251 5.44 20.32 3.43
CA ARG A 251 4.24 20.62 4.21
C ARG A 251 3.51 19.37 4.66
N ASN A 252 3.42 18.35 3.80
CA ASN A 252 2.78 17.08 4.14
C ASN A 252 3.56 16.35 5.22
N LEU A 253 4.89 16.28 5.14
CA LEU A 253 5.71 15.66 6.19
C LEU A 253 5.49 16.33 7.56
N LEU A 254 5.52 17.66 7.60
CA LEU A 254 5.31 18.42 8.84
C LEU A 254 3.88 18.22 9.39
N LYS A 255 2.87 18.29 8.51
CA LYS A 255 1.47 18.04 8.90
C LYS A 255 1.26 16.63 9.42
N THR A 256 1.87 15.62 8.80
CA THR A 256 1.75 14.22 9.24
C THR A 256 2.38 14.07 10.62
N LYS A 257 3.56 14.64 10.87
CA LYS A 257 4.17 14.65 12.19
C LYS A 257 3.26 15.27 13.26
N GLU A 258 2.69 16.45 12.97
CA GLU A 258 1.79 17.15 13.89
C GLU A 258 0.51 16.36 14.18
N LYS A 259 -0.04 15.68 13.16
CA LYS A 259 -1.26 14.86 13.31
C LYS A 259 -1.04 13.59 14.12
N LEU A 260 0.12 12.95 13.97
CA LEU A 260 0.41 11.66 14.62
C LEU A 260 1.02 11.82 16.02
N GLY A 261 1.62 12.96 16.32
CA GLY A 261 2.25 13.20 17.61
C GLY A 261 1.25 13.65 18.68
N THR A 262 1.20 12.98 19.82
CA THR A 262 0.44 13.44 21.00
C THR A 262 1.15 14.59 21.72
N ARG A 263 2.46 14.75 21.51
CA ARG A 263 3.28 15.83 22.06
C ARG A 263 4.43 16.21 21.14
N LYS A 264 5.06 17.34 21.44
CA LYS A 264 6.34 17.72 20.84
C LYS A 264 7.44 16.81 21.39
N ASP A 265 8.30 16.35 20.50
CA ASP A 265 9.42 15.46 20.82
C ASP A 265 10.66 15.92 20.06
N SER A 266 11.71 16.30 20.80
CA SER A 266 12.92 16.87 20.21
C SER A 266 13.70 15.88 19.34
N VAL A 267 13.57 14.58 19.60
CA VAL A 267 14.23 13.53 18.80
C VAL A 267 13.53 13.40 17.45
N VAL A 268 12.21 13.40 17.44
CA VAL A 268 11.40 13.44 16.20
C VAL A 268 11.68 14.72 15.42
N ASP A 269 11.75 15.86 16.09
CA ASP A 269 12.04 17.17 15.48
C ASP A 269 13.40 17.15 14.77
N ALA A 270 14.46 16.76 15.49
CA ALA A 270 15.81 16.64 14.94
C ALA A 270 15.89 15.63 13.78
N LYS A 271 15.12 14.53 13.86
CA LYS A 271 15.08 13.54 12.77
C LYS A 271 14.45 14.13 11.51
N ILE A 272 13.36 14.87 11.63
CA ILE A 272 12.70 15.50 10.48
C ILE A 272 13.60 16.57 9.86
N GLU A 273 14.26 17.38 10.69
CA GLU A 273 15.23 18.37 10.23
C GLU A 273 16.34 17.69 9.41
N SER A 274 16.95 16.64 9.95
CA SER A 274 17.97 15.85 9.23
C SER A 274 17.46 15.29 7.88
N ILE A 275 16.20 14.85 7.80
CA ILE A 275 15.59 14.38 6.55
C ILE A 275 15.42 15.53 5.55
N LEU A 276 14.98 16.69 6.01
CA LEU A 276 14.79 17.86 5.15
C LEU A 276 16.14 18.33 4.59
N GLU A 277 17.16 18.42 5.45
CA GLU A 277 18.53 18.78 5.08
C GLU A 277 19.12 17.82 4.06
N SER A 278 18.99 16.51 4.25
CA SER A 278 19.51 15.50 3.31
C SER A 278 18.83 15.57 1.93
N ASN A 279 17.63 16.15 1.85
CA ASN A 279 16.88 16.36 0.60
C ASN A 279 17.00 17.81 0.08
N GLY A 280 17.92 18.58 0.65
CA GLY A 280 18.28 19.92 0.19
C GLY A 280 17.36 21.04 0.65
N TYR A 281 16.56 20.82 1.69
CA TYR A 281 15.69 21.82 2.32
C TYR A 281 16.37 22.37 3.58
N PHE A 282 16.90 23.58 3.52
CA PHE A 282 17.60 24.25 4.63
C PHE A 282 16.97 25.60 4.93
N GLU A 283 17.02 26.05 6.19
CA GLU A 283 16.64 27.41 6.55
C GLU A 283 17.50 28.43 5.77
N GLY A 284 16.83 29.42 5.15
CA GLY A 284 17.49 30.48 4.40
C GLY A 284 17.96 30.15 2.99
N ASN A 285 17.80 28.91 2.49
CA ASN A 285 18.26 28.52 1.15
C ASN A 285 17.15 27.89 0.31
N THR A 286 16.30 28.73 -0.30
CA THR A 286 15.46 28.33 -1.43
C THR A 286 16.28 28.37 -2.72
N ARG A 287 17.34 27.55 -2.81
CA ARG A 287 17.98 27.28 -4.11
C ARG A 287 17.02 26.48 -4.97
N THR A 288 16.08 27.20 -5.60
CA THR A 288 15.31 26.72 -6.72
C THR A 288 16.28 26.15 -7.74
N TRP A 289 15.98 24.99 -8.32
CA TRP A 289 16.74 24.49 -9.44
C TRP A 289 16.93 25.61 -10.47
N VAL A 290 18.18 25.93 -10.78
CA VAL A 290 18.52 26.87 -11.84
C VAL A 290 18.94 26.03 -13.04
N PRO A 291 18.30 26.18 -14.21
CA PRO A 291 18.72 25.47 -15.41
C PRO A 291 20.18 25.78 -15.73
N HIS A 292 20.87 24.80 -16.30
CA HIS A 292 22.19 25.04 -16.88
C HIS A 292 22.06 26.13 -17.95
N ARG A 293 22.89 27.17 -17.85
CA ARG A 293 22.96 28.23 -18.85
C ARG A 293 24.18 28.00 -19.73
N THR A 294 23.96 28.00 -21.04
CA THR A 294 25.06 28.11 -22.00
C THR A 294 25.75 29.46 -21.85
N ALA A 295 26.97 29.59 -22.39
CA ALA A 295 27.80 30.79 -22.23
C ALA A 295 27.17 32.08 -22.78
N ASP A 296 26.19 31.95 -23.67
CA ASP A 296 25.36 33.01 -24.26
C ASP A 296 24.08 33.32 -23.44
N GLY A 297 23.88 32.65 -22.30
CA GLY A 297 22.78 32.93 -21.38
C GLY A 297 21.49 32.13 -21.62
N VAL A 298 21.45 31.26 -22.64
CA VAL A 298 20.29 30.41 -22.92
C VAL A 298 20.18 29.33 -21.84
N SER A 299 19.01 29.24 -21.22
CA SER A 299 18.74 28.22 -20.20
C SER A 299 18.31 26.93 -20.87
N LEU A 300 19.10 25.86 -20.73
CA LEU A 300 18.70 24.51 -21.11
C LEU A 300 17.69 24.00 -20.08
N ILE A 301 16.41 24.22 -20.37
CA ILE A 301 15.29 23.73 -19.56
C ILE A 301 14.62 22.62 -20.36
N VAL A 302 14.71 21.39 -19.89
CA VAL A 302 13.69 20.38 -20.24
C VAL A 302 12.53 20.66 -19.28
N PRO A 303 11.37 21.16 -19.74
CA PRO A 303 10.26 21.41 -18.85
C PRO A 303 9.85 20.11 -18.17
N PHE A 304 9.33 20.20 -16.93
CA PHE A 304 8.61 19.08 -16.35
C PHE A 304 7.42 18.77 -17.25
N VAL A 305 7.52 17.69 -18.02
CA VAL A 305 6.47 17.22 -18.91
C VAL A 305 5.54 16.35 -18.08
N ASN A 306 4.40 16.89 -17.68
CA ASN A 306 3.30 16.07 -17.16
C ASN A 306 2.53 15.43 -18.31
N ASP A 307 1.67 14.43 -18.04
CA ASP A 307 0.92 13.71 -19.09
C ASP A 307 0.15 14.64 -20.03
N LYS A 308 -0.36 15.76 -19.51
CA LYS A 308 -1.03 16.79 -20.31
C LYS A 308 -0.06 17.47 -21.28
N LEU A 309 1.12 17.90 -20.82
CA LEU A 309 2.18 18.48 -21.65
C LEU A 309 2.78 17.45 -22.60
N ALA A 310 2.89 16.18 -22.20
CA ALA A 310 3.33 15.09 -23.06
C ALA A 310 2.34 14.89 -24.21
N HIS A 311 1.04 14.89 -23.91
CA HIS A 311 -0.04 14.78 -24.88
C HIS A 311 -0.09 15.98 -25.84
N TYR A 312 0.15 17.20 -25.34
CA TYR A 312 0.26 18.38 -26.19
C TYR A 312 1.52 18.32 -27.07
N ALA A 313 2.66 17.92 -26.50
CA ALA A 313 3.91 17.79 -27.25
C ALA A 313 3.79 16.71 -28.34
N SER A 314 3.19 15.56 -28.04
CA SER A 314 2.94 14.49 -29.02
C SER A 314 1.96 14.89 -30.12
N GLN A 315 1.03 15.81 -29.84
CA GLN A 315 0.15 16.40 -30.86
C GLN A 315 0.82 17.50 -31.69
N SER A 316 1.89 18.10 -31.18
CA SER A 316 2.58 19.24 -31.82
C SER A 316 3.82 18.81 -32.62
N LEU A 317 4.32 17.60 -32.36
CA LEU A 317 5.39 16.96 -33.12
C LEU A 317 4.75 16.09 -34.22
N ASP A 318 4.38 16.72 -35.34
CA ASP A 318 4.23 16.00 -36.60
C ASP A 318 5.63 15.50 -37.00
N TRP A 319 5.93 14.26 -36.67
CA TRP A 319 7.07 13.56 -37.25
C TRP A 319 6.74 13.31 -38.73
N PRO A 320 7.54 13.76 -39.71
CA PRO A 320 7.36 13.31 -41.08
C PRO A 320 7.54 11.79 -41.11
N ASP A 321 6.55 11.07 -41.63
CA ASP A 321 6.53 9.61 -41.74
C ASP A 321 7.81 9.05 -42.38
N GLU A 322 8.84 8.81 -41.56
CA GLU A 322 9.89 7.86 -41.87
C GLU A 322 9.51 6.53 -41.23
N GLN A 323 9.26 5.56 -42.11
CA GLN A 323 8.89 4.19 -41.82
C GLN A 323 9.74 3.58 -40.69
N ILE A 324 9.19 3.57 -39.48
CA ILE A 324 9.50 2.52 -38.52
C ILE A 324 8.54 1.39 -38.84
N VAL A 325 9.06 0.34 -39.47
CA VAL A 325 8.36 -0.92 -39.67
C VAL A 325 8.04 -1.50 -38.30
N ASP A 326 6.85 -1.22 -37.78
CA ASP A 326 6.31 -1.87 -36.60
C ASP A 326 5.57 -3.14 -37.06
N ASN A 327 6.13 -4.29 -36.70
CA ASN A 327 5.59 -5.63 -36.97
C ASN A 327 4.43 -5.94 -36.01
N THR A 328 3.37 -5.13 -36.03
CA THR A 328 2.12 -5.42 -35.32
C THR A 328 0.93 -5.23 -36.27
N SER A 329 0.89 -6.07 -37.30
CA SER A 329 -0.30 -6.24 -38.13
C SER A 329 -1.37 -7.04 -37.38
N GLN A 330 -2.49 -6.36 -37.09
CA GLN A 330 -3.89 -6.81 -37.03
C GLN A 330 -4.63 -6.33 -35.79
N ARG A 331 -5.11 -5.07 -35.86
CA ARG A 331 -6.37 -4.64 -35.23
C ARG A 331 -7.31 -4.20 -36.34
N ASP A 332 -8.28 -5.05 -36.66
CA ASP A 332 -9.44 -4.65 -37.46
C ASP A 332 -10.55 -4.13 -36.55
N HIS A 333 -10.75 -2.81 -36.65
CA HIS A 333 -12.02 -2.11 -36.88
C HIS A 333 -13.27 -2.49 -36.07
N PHE A 334 -13.68 -1.59 -35.17
CA PHE A 334 -15.01 -0.95 -35.03
C PHE A 334 -14.78 0.24 -34.08
N GLY A 335 -15.22 1.47 -34.24
CA GLY A 335 -16.13 2.17 -35.14
C GLY A 335 -16.49 3.45 -34.37
N THR A 336 -16.03 4.60 -34.84
CA THR A 336 -16.22 5.92 -34.22
C THR A 336 -17.62 6.46 -34.49
N SER A 337 -18.34 6.92 -33.46
CA SER A 337 -19.27 8.05 -33.60
C SER A 337 -19.63 8.68 -32.25
N GLU A 338 -19.44 10.00 -32.20
CA GLU A 338 -20.10 11.02 -31.36
C GLU A 338 -19.59 11.28 -29.93
N ILE A 339 -18.77 12.33 -29.84
CA ILE A 339 -18.37 13.07 -28.64
C ILE A 339 -19.12 14.40 -28.64
N PHE A 340 -19.81 14.72 -27.55
CA PHE A 340 -20.07 16.08 -27.04
C PHE A 340 -20.33 16.02 -25.52
N PRO A 341 -20.15 17.12 -24.77
CA PRO A 341 -19.22 17.17 -23.63
C PRO A 341 -19.95 17.11 -22.28
N ILE A 342 -19.34 16.46 -21.28
CA ILE A 342 -19.79 16.58 -19.89
C ILE A 342 -18.97 17.69 -19.22
N ASN A 343 -19.67 18.80 -18.97
CA ASN A 343 -19.25 19.86 -18.09
C ASN A 343 -18.94 19.34 -16.68
N THR A 344 -17.83 19.84 -16.15
CA THR A 344 -17.52 20.20 -14.77
C THR A 344 -18.60 19.83 -13.72
N ILE A 345 -18.35 18.75 -12.99
CA ILE A 345 -18.72 18.66 -11.57
C ILE A 345 -17.45 18.22 -10.84
N ASP A 346 -16.77 19.23 -10.30
CA ASP A 346 -15.76 19.07 -9.27
C ASP A 346 -16.38 18.51 -7.98
N ASN A 347 -15.53 17.83 -7.21
CA ASN A 347 -15.76 17.22 -5.90
C ASN A 347 -16.55 15.91 -5.89
N ILE A 348 -15.83 14.79 -5.79
CA ILE A 348 -15.93 13.80 -4.70
C ILE A 348 -14.77 12.78 -4.89
N ASN A 349 -13.97 12.62 -3.83
CA ASN A 349 -13.05 11.49 -3.55
C ASN A 349 -11.97 11.13 -4.58
N ASN A 350 -10.89 11.92 -4.60
CA ASN A 350 -9.57 11.41 -4.98
C ASN A 350 -8.90 10.73 -3.77
N SER A 351 -9.41 9.56 -3.37
CA SER A 351 -8.65 8.59 -2.57
C SER A 351 -7.95 7.65 -3.55
N SER A 352 -6.88 8.14 -4.17
CA SER A 352 -5.94 7.30 -4.90
C SER A 352 -5.25 6.39 -3.88
N TYR A 353 -5.67 5.13 -3.83
CA TYR A 353 -4.98 4.07 -3.10
C TYR A 353 -3.60 3.87 -3.71
N ALA A 354 -2.63 4.67 -3.24
CA ALA A 354 -1.22 4.40 -3.45
C ALA A 354 -0.82 3.31 -2.46
N PHE A 355 -0.87 2.06 -2.90
CA PHE A 355 -0.18 0.98 -2.22
C PHE A 355 1.32 1.23 -2.39
N GLU A 356 1.94 1.91 -1.42
CA GLU A 356 3.39 1.97 -1.32
C GLU A 356 3.89 0.60 -0.86
N PHE A 357 4.31 -0.23 -1.81
CA PHE A 357 5.07 -1.44 -1.52
C PHE A 357 6.47 -1.03 -1.03
N TYR A 358 6.69 -1.01 0.29
CA TYR A 358 8.01 -0.80 0.92
C TYR A 358 8.79 -2.07 1.15
#